data_AF-X1TS92-F1
#
_entry.id   AF-X1TS92-F1
#
_cell.length_a   1.000
_cell.length_b   1.000
_cell.length_c   1.000
_cell.angle_alpha   90.00
_cell.angle_beta   90.00
_cell.angle_gamma   90.00
#
_symmetry.space_group_name_H-M   'P 1'
#
loop_
_entity.id
_entity.type
_entity.pdbx_description
1 polymer ?
#
loop_
_entity_poly.entity_id
_entity_poly.type
_entity_poly.pdbx_seq_one_letter_code
_entity_poly.pdbx_strand_id
1 'polypeptide(L)'
;QYVLYIKKKHPEHEYNIINIAQAIKKIENDEKRFEDIILQVKESDGVIWGFPLYVMLVCSQYKRFIELITERNAEAAFENKYTIVLSTSIHFYDHTAQNYMQSICDDLKMKYVGNYPADSWDLLYPKRRARWLLFVEEFINHIENKYPTSKHYAPLKMRDFNYTPGKVIEDSEKIDTHGKKILVVSDETNENTNIGKMIKRFTEIKKIDQNDLRIIYLLRNLGPLRFTNIIEYSGLSRSTVSKYIKFHLSKNNIEKRIYKN
;
A
#
# COMPACT_ATOMS: atom_id res chain seq x y z
N GLN A 1 -13.42 -16.19 -2.78
CA GLN A 1 -14.06 -17.31 -3.51
C GLN A 1 -13.12 -18.50 -3.68
N TYR A 2 -11.92 -18.32 -4.23
CA TYR A 2 -10.90 -19.38 -4.35
C TYR A 2 -10.61 -20.12 -3.04
N VAL A 3 -10.41 -19.41 -1.93
CA VAL A 3 -10.20 -20.04 -0.61
C VAL A 3 -11.41 -20.85 -0.15
N LEU A 4 -12.63 -20.35 -0.37
CA LEU A 4 -13.86 -21.10 -0.08
C LEU A 4 -13.98 -22.36 -0.96
N TYR A 5 -13.49 -22.29 -2.20
CA TYR A 5 -13.44 -23.44 -3.09
C TYR A 5 -12.44 -24.50 -2.59
N ILE A 6 -11.26 -24.08 -2.09
CA ILE A 6 -10.33 -25.01 -1.41
C ILE A 6 -11.03 -25.65 -0.22
N LYS A 7 -11.63 -24.87 0.69
CA LYS A 7 -12.33 -25.38 1.87
C LYS A 7 -13.40 -26.44 1.54
N LYS A 8 -14.07 -26.29 0.40
CA LYS A 8 -15.04 -27.29 -0.08
C LYS A 8 -14.38 -28.60 -0.56
N LYS A 9 -13.15 -28.53 -1.07
CA LYS A 9 -12.43 -29.66 -1.66
C LYS A 9 -11.47 -30.36 -0.70
N HIS A 10 -10.94 -29.61 0.26
CA HIS A 10 -10.07 -30.07 1.34
C HIS A 10 -10.65 -29.66 2.70
N PRO A 11 -11.83 -30.22 3.09
CA PRO A 11 -12.48 -29.90 4.35
C PRO A 11 -11.72 -30.38 5.60
N GLU A 12 -10.72 -31.24 5.43
CA GLU A 12 -9.84 -31.78 6.47
C GLU A 12 -8.96 -30.73 7.15
N HIS A 13 -8.76 -29.57 6.53
CA HIS A 13 -7.96 -28.48 7.08
C HIS A 13 -8.80 -27.35 7.68
N GLU A 14 -8.21 -26.60 8.61
CA GLU A 14 -8.82 -25.39 9.15
C GLU A 14 -8.52 -24.17 8.26
N TYR A 15 -9.52 -23.29 8.08
CA TYR A 15 -9.38 -22.09 7.27
C TYR A 15 -9.94 -20.87 7.99
N ASN A 16 -9.04 -19.97 8.35
CA ASN A 16 -9.36 -18.67 8.93
C ASN A 16 -9.23 -17.58 7.86
N ILE A 17 -10.36 -17.01 7.44
CA ILE A 17 -10.42 -16.01 6.36
C ILE A 17 -10.57 -14.62 6.98
N ILE A 18 -9.56 -13.77 6.77
CA ILE A 18 -9.51 -12.43 7.33
C ILE A 18 -9.56 -11.39 6.20
N ASN A 19 -10.59 -10.54 6.19
CA ASN A 19 -10.77 -9.50 5.18
C ASN A 19 -9.92 -8.25 5.47
N ILE A 20 -8.60 -8.38 5.34
CA ILE A 20 -7.60 -7.34 5.66
C ILE A 20 -7.92 -5.98 5.01
N ALA A 21 -7.99 -5.93 3.67
CA ALA A 21 -8.17 -4.66 2.96
C ALA A 21 -9.49 -3.96 3.31
N GLN A 22 -10.57 -4.73 3.46
CA GLN A 22 -11.89 -4.17 3.79
C GLN A 22 -11.94 -3.63 5.23
N ALA A 23 -11.26 -4.29 6.16
CA ALA A 23 -11.26 -3.95 7.58
C ALA A 23 -10.07 -3.08 8.01
N ILE A 24 -9.22 -2.62 7.09
CA ILE A 24 -7.93 -1.99 7.42
C ILE A 24 -8.05 -0.86 8.43
N LYS A 25 -9.03 0.04 8.29
CA LYS A 25 -9.23 1.15 9.22
C LYS A 25 -9.55 0.70 10.64
N LYS A 26 -10.25 -0.43 10.78
CA LYS A 26 -10.54 -1.00 12.09
C LYS A 26 -9.29 -1.69 12.64
N ILE A 27 -8.58 -2.46 11.83
CA ILE A 27 -7.33 -3.13 12.22
C ILE A 27 -6.27 -2.11 12.67
N GLU A 28 -6.19 -0.97 12.00
CA GLU A 28 -5.27 0.12 12.34
C GLU A 28 -5.63 0.80 13.68
N ASN A 29 -6.90 1.07 13.93
CA ASN A 29 -7.32 1.82 15.12
C ASN A 29 -7.62 0.94 16.34
N ASP A 30 -7.68 -0.38 16.17
CA ASP A 30 -7.99 -1.36 17.23
C ASP A 30 -6.80 -2.31 17.37
N GLU A 31 -5.97 -2.03 18.37
CA GLU A 31 -4.74 -2.79 18.65
C GLU A 31 -5.04 -4.26 18.93
N LYS A 32 -6.06 -4.54 19.75
CA LYS A 32 -6.49 -5.90 20.06
C LYS A 32 -6.88 -6.66 18.80
N ARG A 33 -7.63 -6.03 17.90
CA ARG A 33 -8.02 -6.66 16.63
C ARG A 33 -6.80 -6.99 15.76
N PHE A 34 -5.78 -6.15 15.76
CA PHE A 34 -4.53 -6.46 15.07
C PHE A 34 -3.81 -7.63 15.75
N GLU A 35 -3.67 -7.61 17.07
CA GLU A 35 -3.06 -8.70 17.84
C GLU A 35 -3.75 -10.05 17.60
N ASP A 36 -5.09 -10.07 17.58
CA ASP A 36 -5.88 -11.27 17.29
C ASP A 36 -5.58 -11.83 15.88
N ILE A 37 -5.30 -10.97 14.90
CA ILE A 37 -4.89 -11.39 13.54
C ILE A 37 -3.48 -11.95 13.56
N ILE A 38 -2.55 -11.28 14.25
CA ILE A 38 -1.15 -11.73 14.37
C ILE A 38 -1.08 -13.07 15.11
N LEU A 39 -1.92 -13.29 16.11
CA LEU A 39 -2.02 -14.57 16.82
C LEU A 39 -2.49 -15.69 15.88
N GLN A 40 -3.53 -15.46 15.08
CA GLN A 40 -3.99 -16.43 14.07
C GLN A 40 -2.92 -16.78 13.04
N VAL A 41 -2.11 -15.80 12.62
CA VAL A 41 -0.95 -16.04 11.74
C VAL A 41 0.11 -16.89 12.46
N LYS A 42 0.40 -16.56 13.73
CA LYS A 42 1.39 -17.29 14.53
C LYS A 42 0.98 -18.74 14.78
N GLU A 43 -0.32 -19.02 14.90
CA GLU A 43 -0.87 -20.36 15.15
C GLU A 43 -1.05 -21.18 13.88
N SER A 44 -1.03 -20.57 12.68
CA SER A 44 -1.23 -21.30 11.43
C SER A 44 0.01 -22.04 10.94
N ASP A 45 -0.17 -23.10 10.15
CA ASP A 45 0.94 -23.77 9.44
C ASP A 45 1.34 -23.05 8.15
N GLY A 46 0.39 -22.34 7.55
CA GLY A 46 0.60 -21.57 6.33
C GLY A 46 -0.32 -20.36 6.22
N VAL A 47 0.05 -19.45 5.32
CA VAL A 47 -0.66 -18.18 5.07
C VAL A 47 -0.85 -17.99 3.57
N ILE A 48 -2.09 -17.72 3.15
CA ILE A 48 -2.43 -17.37 1.76
C ILE A 48 -2.68 -15.87 1.70
N TRP A 49 -1.79 -15.12 1.05
CA TRP A 49 -2.01 -13.69 0.78
C TRP A 49 -2.93 -13.52 -0.43
N GLY A 50 -4.19 -13.18 -0.18
CA GLY A 50 -5.23 -13.02 -1.20
C GLY A 50 -5.64 -11.56 -1.45
N PHE A 51 -5.53 -11.08 -2.70
CA PHE A 51 -6.00 -9.73 -3.08
C PHE A 51 -6.37 -9.61 -4.56
N PRO A 52 -7.28 -8.69 -4.94
CA PRO A 52 -7.53 -8.38 -6.34
C PRO A 52 -6.43 -7.48 -6.92
N LEU A 53 -6.19 -7.63 -8.22
CA LEU A 53 -5.33 -6.78 -9.03
C LEU A 53 -6.16 -6.13 -10.14
N TYR A 54 -6.12 -4.80 -10.17
CA TYR A 54 -6.71 -4.02 -11.26
C TYR A 54 -5.62 -3.60 -12.25
N VAL A 55 -4.51 -3.03 -11.77
CA VAL A 55 -3.34 -2.64 -12.58
C VAL A 55 -2.09 -2.70 -11.72
N MET A 56 -1.16 -3.62 -12.02
CA MET A 56 0.25 -3.69 -11.56
C MET A 56 0.56 -3.72 -10.05
N LEU A 57 -0.34 -3.26 -9.18
CA LEU A 57 -0.05 -2.92 -7.80
C LEU A 57 -1.05 -3.56 -6.85
N VAL A 58 -0.53 -3.98 -5.71
CA VAL A 58 -1.33 -4.31 -4.53
C VAL A 58 -2.07 -3.07 -4.05
N CYS A 59 -3.34 -3.22 -3.64
CA CYS A 59 -4.15 -2.11 -3.16
C CYS A 59 -3.57 -1.46 -1.89
N SER A 60 -3.76 -0.15 -1.73
CA SER A 60 -3.17 0.62 -0.64
C SER A 60 -3.56 0.12 0.75
N GLN A 61 -4.78 -0.42 0.89
CA GLN A 61 -5.26 -0.98 2.15
C GLN A 61 -4.46 -2.22 2.58
N TYR A 62 -4.05 -3.04 1.62
CA TYR A 62 -3.22 -4.21 1.91
C TYR A 62 -1.79 -3.79 2.24
N LYS A 63 -1.25 -2.81 1.52
CA LYS A 63 0.05 -2.20 1.82
C LYS A 63 0.09 -1.62 3.22
N ARG A 64 -1.00 -0.96 3.65
CA ARG A 64 -1.10 -0.42 5.02
C ARG A 64 -1.03 -1.53 6.08
N PHE A 65 -1.64 -2.69 5.83
CA PHE A 65 -1.50 -3.81 6.76
C PHE A 65 -0.05 -4.31 6.84
N ILE A 66 0.64 -4.39 5.69
CA ILE A 66 2.06 -4.75 5.65
C ILE A 66 2.91 -3.75 6.44
N GLU A 67 2.66 -2.44 6.29
CA GLU A 67 3.31 -1.40 7.08
C GLU A 67 3.06 -1.59 8.59
N LEU A 68 1.83 -1.89 8.99
CA LEU A 68 1.48 -2.12 10.38
C LEU A 68 2.21 -3.32 11.00
N ILE A 69 2.53 -4.36 10.21
CA ILE A 69 3.33 -5.49 10.69
C ILE A 69 4.69 -4.97 11.19
N THR A 70 5.35 -4.12 10.41
CA THR A 70 6.66 -3.55 10.78
C THR A 70 6.56 -2.47 11.83
N GLU A 71 5.61 -1.53 11.71
CA GLU A 71 5.40 -0.47 12.70
C GLU A 71 5.13 -1.02 14.11
N ARG A 72 4.56 -2.22 14.20
CA ARG A 72 4.21 -2.90 15.47
C ARG A 72 5.14 -4.07 15.81
N ASN A 73 6.25 -4.25 15.11
CA ASN A 73 7.24 -5.32 15.36
C ASN A 73 6.63 -6.74 15.37
N ALA A 74 5.67 -7.01 14.47
CA ALA A 74 4.91 -8.26 14.41
C ALA A 74 5.47 -9.28 13.39
N GLU A 75 6.64 -9.02 12.79
CA GLU A 75 7.25 -9.85 11.74
C GLU A 75 7.50 -11.28 12.20
N ALA A 76 7.85 -11.47 13.48
CA ALA A 76 8.17 -12.78 14.06
C ALA A 76 7.01 -13.80 13.96
N ALA A 77 5.75 -13.33 13.86
CA ALA A 77 4.61 -14.22 13.68
C ALA A 77 4.61 -14.92 12.31
N PHE A 78 5.23 -14.30 11.30
CA PHE A 78 5.26 -14.78 9.92
C PHE A 78 6.51 -15.63 9.61
N GLU A 79 7.56 -15.52 10.43
CA GLU A 79 8.81 -16.24 10.21
C GLU A 79 8.59 -17.76 10.12
N ASN A 80 9.17 -18.38 9.10
CA ASN A 80 9.05 -19.81 8.78
C ASN A 80 7.64 -20.34 8.43
N LYS A 81 6.61 -19.49 8.33
CA LYS A 81 5.29 -19.88 7.82
C LYS A 81 5.34 -20.15 6.33
N TYR A 82 4.78 -21.28 5.87
CA TYR A 82 4.62 -21.51 4.43
C TYR A 82 3.65 -20.50 3.85
N THR A 83 3.94 -20.01 2.64
CA THR A 83 3.06 -19.03 2.03
C THR A 83 2.94 -19.15 0.52
N ILE A 84 1.76 -18.80 0.03
CA ILE A 84 1.47 -18.55 -1.38
C ILE A 84 0.77 -17.20 -1.53
N VAL A 85 0.94 -16.60 -2.72
CA VAL A 85 0.23 -15.38 -3.10
C VAL A 85 -0.85 -15.72 -4.12
N LEU A 86 -2.10 -15.40 -3.79
CA LEU A 86 -3.25 -15.53 -4.67
C LEU A 86 -3.71 -14.15 -5.10
N SER A 87 -3.63 -13.86 -6.40
CA SER A 87 -4.15 -12.62 -6.96
C SER A 87 -5.28 -12.89 -7.93
N THR A 88 -6.39 -12.14 -7.88
CA THR A 88 -7.41 -12.17 -8.94
C THR A 88 -7.24 -10.98 -9.87
N SER A 89 -6.95 -11.21 -11.15
CA SER A 89 -6.54 -10.17 -12.09
C SER A 89 -7.27 -10.26 -13.43
N ILE A 90 -7.12 -9.20 -14.23
CA ILE A 90 -7.36 -9.19 -15.68
C ILE A 90 -6.09 -9.53 -16.49
N HIS A 91 -5.02 -9.98 -15.81
CA HIS A 91 -3.72 -10.36 -16.39
C HIS A 91 -2.95 -9.23 -17.05
N PHE A 92 -2.93 -8.06 -16.41
CA PHE A 92 -2.18 -6.90 -16.88
C PHE A 92 -1.02 -6.58 -15.94
N TYR A 93 0.18 -6.99 -16.35
CA TYR A 93 1.44 -6.77 -15.61
C TYR A 93 1.42 -7.27 -14.14
N ASP A 94 0.74 -8.40 -13.90
CA ASP A 94 0.58 -9.01 -12.57
C ASP A 94 1.92 -9.28 -11.86
N HIS A 95 2.95 -9.62 -12.63
CA HIS A 95 4.28 -9.92 -12.11
C HIS A 95 4.84 -8.80 -11.22
N THR A 96 4.47 -7.54 -11.45
CA THR A 96 4.93 -6.43 -10.60
C THR A 96 4.40 -6.56 -9.18
N ALA A 97 3.10 -6.85 -9.02
CA ALA A 97 2.49 -7.05 -7.71
C ALA A 97 2.92 -8.37 -7.06
N GLN A 98 3.12 -9.42 -7.86
CA GLN A 98 3.59 -10.71 -7.38
C GLN A 98 5.02 -10.63 -6.83
N ASN A 99 5.93 -10.00 -7.58
CA ASN A 99 7.30 -9.76 -7.15
C ASN A 99 7.34 -8.90 -5.89
N TYR A 100 6.51 -7.85 -5.80
CA TYR A 100 6.37 -7.05 -4.59
C TYR A 100 5.93 -7.92 -3.39
N MET A 101 4.91 -8.76 -3.55
CA MET A 101 4.47 -9.61 -2.43
C MET A 101 5.49 -10.68 -2.07
N GLN A 102 6.22 -11.23 -3.04
CA GLN A 102 7.30 -12.17 -2.77
C GLN A 102 8.44 -11.49 -2.00
N SER A 103 8.81 -10.25 -2.33
CA SER A 103 9.82 -9.51 -1.58
C SER A 103 9.37 -9.25 -0.13
N ILE A 104 8.10 -8.90 0.08
CA ILE A 104 7.53 -8.78 1.43
C ILE A 104 7.58 -10.12 2.18
N CYS A 105 7.27 -11.25 1.52
CA CYS A 105 7.37 -12.56 2.15
C CYS A 105 8.83 -12.92 2.51
N ASP A 106 9.79 -12.55 1.67
CA ASP A 106 11.22 -12.76 1.92
C ASP A 106 11.73 -11.92 3.10
N ASP A 107 11.27 -10.66 3.21
CA ASP A 107 11.54 -9.74 4.33
C ASP A 107 10.94 -10.29 5.64
N LEU A 108 9.72 -10.81 5.59
CA LEU A 108 9.05 -11.51 6.70
C LEU A 108 9.62 -12.91 6.98
N LYS A 109 10.62 -13.36 6.20
CA LYS A 109 11.25 -14.68 6.30
C LYS A 109 10.26 -15.85 6.24
N MET A 110 9.22 -15.69 5.44
CA MET A 110 8.26 -16.75 5.16
C MET A 110 8.86 -17.80 4.22
N LYS A 111 8.30 -19.01 4.24
CA LYS A 111 8.64 -20.08 3.29
C LYS A 111 7.78 -19.96 2.04
N TYR A 112 8.20 -19.10 1.12
CA TYR A 112 7.45 -18.80 -0.09
C TYR A 112 7.46 -19.97 -1.07
N VAL A 113 6.27 -20.50 -1.41
CA VAL A 113 6.09 -21.63 -2.33
C VAL A 113 5.81 -21.14 -3.75
N GLY A 114 5.03 -20.07 -3.91
CA GLY A 114 4.70 -19.55 -5.24
C GLY A 114 3.57 -18.53 -5.26
N ASN A 115 3.18 -18.12 -6.47
CA ASN A 115 2.00 -17.30 -6.70
C ASN A 115 1.07 -17.91 -7.75
N TYR A 116 -0.22 -17.55 -7.65
CA TYR A 116 -1.25 -17.93 -8.60
C TYR A 116 -2.04 -16.68 -9.05
N PRO A 117 -1.78 -16.15 -10.26
CA PRO A 117 -2.62 -15.14 -10.88
C PRO A 117 -3.89 -15.80 -11.45
N ALA A 118 -4.95 -15.77 -10.66
CA ALA A 118 -6.26 -16.23 -11.08
C ALA A 118 -6.96 -15.19 -11.97
N ASP A 119 -7.66 -15.64 -13.00
CA ASP A 119 -8.67 -14.84 -13.69
C ASP A 119 -9.88 -14.68 -12.74
N SER A 120 -10.66 -13.62 -12.90
CA SER A 120 -11.91 -13.46 -12.13
C SER A 120 -12.91 -14.59 -12.38
N TRP A 121 -12.81 -15.29 -13.51
CA TRP A 121 -13.76 -16.32 -13.92
C TRP A 121 -13.23 -17.76 -13.85
N ASP A 122 -12.04 -18.04 -13.31
CA ASP A 122 -11.46 -19.40 -13.40
C ASP A 122 -12.36 -20.47 -12.79
N LEU A 123 -13.03 -20.15 -11.69
CA LEU A 123 -13.88 -21.12 -10.99
C LEU A 123 -15.10 -21.57 -11.80
N LEU A 124 -15.45 -20.90 -12.91
CA LEU A 124 -16.50 -21.38 -13.82
C LEU A 124 -16.03 -22.56 -14.67
N TYR A 125 -14.72 -22.67 -14.95
CA TYR A 125 -14.19 -23.62 -15.92
C TYR A 125 -13.53 -24.83 -15.23
N PRO A 126 -13.94 -26.08 -15.53
CA PRO A 126 -13.40 -27.29 -14.88
C PRO A 126 -11.87 -27.41 -14.94
N LYS A 127 -11.27 -27.13 -16.10
CA LYS A 127 -9.81 -27.19 -16.26
C LYS A 127 -9.07 -26.17 -15.39
N ARG A 128 -9.61 -24.96 -15.26
CA ARG A 128 -8.99 -23.91 -14.45
C ARG A 128 -9.17 -24.16 -12.95
N ARG A 129 -10.32 -24.73 -12.54
CA ARG A 129 -10.49 -25.25 -11.17
C ARG A 129 -9.48 -26.34 -10.83
N ALA A 130 -9.26 -27.30 -11.73
CA ALA A 130 -8.27 -28.36 -11.52
C ALA A 130 -6.85 -27.80 -11.38
N ARG A 131 -6.50 -26.77 -12.15
CA ARG A 131 -5.20 -26.09 -12.03
C ARG A 131 -5.02 -25.40 -10.68
N TRP A 132 -6.06 -24.73 -10.19
CA TRP A 132 -6.04 -24.11 -8.86
C TRP A 132 -5.89 -25.17 -7.76
N LEU A 133 -6.61 -26.29 -7.85
CA LEU A 133 -6.49 -27.38 -6.88
C LEU A 133 -5.09 -27.96 -6.86
N LEU A 134 -4.52 -28.29 -8.02
CA LEU A 134 -3.16 -28.81 -8.12
C LEU A 134 -2.12 -27.87 -7.47
N PHE A 135 -2.25 -26.57 -7.69
CA PHE A 135 -1.36 -25.58 -7.08
C PHE A 135 -1.49 -25.54 -5.55
N VAL A 136 -2.71 -25.69 -5.03
CA VAL A 136 -2.97 -25.68 -3.59
C VAL A 136 -2.57 -27.00 -2.92
N GLU A 137 -2.81 -28.13 -3.58
CA GLU A 137 -2.33 -29.44 -3.15
C GLU A 137 -0.81 -29.44 -3.03
N GLU A 138 -0.10 -28.78 -3.96
CA GLU A 138 1.35 -28.62 -3.86
C GLU A 138 1.76 -27.73 -2.68
N PHE A 139 1.00 -26.69 -2.36
CA PHE A 139 1.20 -25.87 -1.17
C PHE A 139 1.01 -26.67 0.14
N ILE A 140 -0.04 -27.49 0.21
CA ILE A 140 -0.31 -28.39 1.35
C ILE A 140 0.83 -29.40 1.49
N ASN A 141 1.25 -30.01 0.38
CA ASN A 141 2.35 -30.97 0.33
C ASN A 141 3.67 -30.37 0.86
N HIS A 142 3.96 -29.11 0.55
CA HIS A 142 5.11 -28.38 1.11
C HIS A 142 5.04 -28.22 2.63
N ILE A 143 3.85 -27.96 3.18
CA ILE A 143 3.62 -27.82 4.61
C ILE A 143 3.84 -29.18 5.30
N GLU A 144 3.15 -30.21 4.83
CA GLU A 144 3.16 -31.55 5.44
C GLU A 144 4.56 -32.17 5.44
N ASN A 145 5.25 -32.08 4.31
CA ASN A 145 6.59 -32.66 4.13
C ASN A 145 7.73 -31.70 4.51
N LYS A 146 7.39 -30.48 4.94
CA LYS A 146 8.35 -29.46 5.38
C LYS A 146 9.45 -29.18 4.35
N TYR A 147 9.09 -29.12 3.07
CA TYR A 147 10.07 -28.88 2.00
C TYR A 147 10.76 -27.53 2.15
N PRO A 148 12.07 -27.44 1.84
CA PRO A 148 12.80 -26.18 1.90
C PRO A 148 12.32 -25.23 0.80
N THR A 149 12.42 -23.93 1.06
CA THR A 149 12.12 -22.85 0.09
C THR A 149 13.30 -21.89 0.01
N SER A 150 13.45 -21.21 -1.13
CA SER A 150 14.54 -20.25 -1.34
C SER A 150 14.04 -18.81 -1.36
N LYS A 151 14.76 -17.92 -0.69
CA LYS A 151 14.55 -16.48 -0.80
C LYS A 151 15.04 -15.97 -2.15
N HIS A 152 14.29 -15.06 -2.76
CA HIS A 152 14.62 -14.49 -4.06
C HIS A 152 15.10 -13.05 -3.97
N TYR A 153 14.60 -12.30 -2.99
CA TYR A 153 14.89 -10.89 -2.80
C TYR A 153 15.71 -10.67 -1.53
N ALA A 154 16.72 -9.81 -1.66
CA ALA A 154 17.47 -9.31 -0.52
C ALA A 154 16.68 -8.17 0.15
N PRO A 155 16.74 -8.05 1.49
CA PRO A 155 16.06 -6.97 2.18
C PRO A 155 16.59 -5.62 1.74
N LEU A 156 15.73 -4.61 1.78
CA LEU A 156 16.11 -3.25 1.49
C LEU A 156 17.14 -2.78 2.52
N LYS A 157 18.31 -2.38 2.04
CA LYS A 157 19.33 -1.73 2.88
C LYS A 157 18.87 -0.32 3.18
N MET A 158 18.43 -0.08 4.41
CA MET A 158 18.20 1.27 4.90
C MET A 158 19.50 2.06 4.74
N ARG A 159 19.38 3.24 4.13
CA ARG A 159 20.50 4.15 3.94
C ARG A 159 20.33 5.31 4.91
N ASP A 160 21.39 5.59 5.66
CA ASP A 160 21.52 6.84 6.40
C ASP A 160 21.77 7.97 5.39
N PHE A 161 20.67 8.48 4.83
CA PHE A 161 20.72 9.63 3.94
C PHE A 161 20.37 10.87 4.75
N ASN A 162 21.29 11.83 4.81
CA ASN A 162 21.05 13.16 5.35
C ASN A 162 21.16 14.18 4.22
N TYR A 163 20.02 14.72 3.82
CA TYR A 163 19.97 15.78 2.83
C TYR A 163 20.56 17.06 3.43
N THR A 164 21.66 17.50 2.84
CA THR A 164 22.26 18.81 3.11
C THR A 164 22.01 19.69 1.90
N PRO A 165 21.18 20.73 2.01
CA PRO A 165 20.94 21.66 0.91
C PRO A 165 22.24 22.26 0.37
N GLY A 166 22.41 22.27 -0.96
CA GLY A 166 23.51 22.98 -1.59
C GLY A 166 23.36 24.51 -1.45
N LYS A 167 24.44 25.26 -1.69
CA LYS A 167 24.41 26.73 -1.68
C LYS A 167 23.43 27.26 -2.73
N VAL A 168 22.69 28.34 -2.42
CA VAL A 168 21.89 29.06 -3.42
C VAL A 168 22.86 29.62 -4.46
N ILE A 169 22.61 29.35 -5.75
CA ILE A 169 23.35 30.00 -6.84
C ILE A 169 22.66 31.34 -7.05
N GLU A 170 23.27 32.43 -6.60
CA GLU A 170 22.66 33.77 -6.64
C GLU A 170 22.36 34.23 -8.08
N ASP A 171 23.18 33.78 -9.03
CA ASP A 171 23.12 34.14 -10.46
C ASP A 171 22.25 33.21 -11.32
N SER A 172 21.55 32.22 -10.75
CA SER A 172 20.68 31.35 -11.56
C SER A 172 19.47 32.11 -12.11
N GLU A 173 19.14 31.95 -13.40
CA GLU A 173 17.97 32.57 -14.03
C GLU A 173 16.64 32.22 -13.31
N LYS A 174 15.62 33.08 -13.45
CA LYS A 174 14.29 32.81 -12.88
C LYS A 174 13.71 31.57 -13.54
N ILE A 175 13.08 30.70 -12.75
CA ILE A 175 12.15 29.72 -13.32
C ILE A 175 10.94 30.53 -13.80
N ASP A 176 10.80 30.67 -15.11
CA ASP A 176 9.61 31.26 -15.71
C ASP A 176 8.44 30.30 -15.51
N THR A 177 7.50 30.69 -14.65
CA THR A 177 6.28 29.92 -14.39
C THR A 177 5.24 30.11 -15.49
N HIS A 178 5.46 31.03 -16.44
CA HIS A 178 4.51 31.44 -17.46
C HIS A 178 3.12 31.79 -16.88
N GLY A 179 3.11 32.44 -15.70
CA GLY A 179 1.89 32.81 -14.97
C GLY A 179 1.14 31.62 -14.34
N LYS A 180 1.73 30.43 -14.30
CA LYS A 180 1.18 29.24 -13.64
C LYS A 180 1.57 29.21 -12.17
N LYS A 181 0.69 28.64 -11.35
CA LYS A 181 0.93 28.47 -9.90
C LYS A 181 1.58 27.12 -9.63
N ILE A 182 2.53 27.11 -8.70
CA ILE A 182 3.24 25.91 -8.28
C ILE A 182 2.69 25.47 -6.92
N LEU A 183 2.14 24.26 -6.89
CA LEU A 183 1.62 23.61 -5.69
C LEU A 183 2.58 22.48 -5.29
N VAL A 184 3.21 22.62 -4.12
CA VAL A 184 3.98 21.55 -3.48
C VAL A 184 3.08 20.85 -2.47
N VAL A 185 2.90 19.54 -2.63
CA VAL A 185 2.14 18.69 -1.71
C VAL A 185 3.11 17.76 -1.03
N SER A 186 3.13 17.79 0.30
CA SER A 186 3.93 16.88 1.12
C SER A 186 3.13 16.44 2.36
N ASP A 187 3.42 15.23 2.81
CA ASP A 187 2.97 14.69 4.09
C ASP A 187 3.93 14.99 5.24
N GLU A 188 5.10 15.56 4.95
CA GLU A 188 6.10 15.99 5.92
C GLU A 188 5.94 17.47 6.24
N THR A 189 5.90 17.80 7.52
CA THR A 189 5.70 19.17 8.04
C THR A 189 6.91 19.70 8.81
N ASN A 190 7.84 18.82 9.20
CA ASN A 190 9.03 19.20 9.94
C ASN A 190 10.15 19.62 8.98
N GLU A 191 10.53 20.91 9.02
CA GLU A 191 11.59 21.48 8.18
C GLU A 191 12.97 20.82 8.37
N ASN A 192 13.22 20.13 9.48
CA ASN A 192 14.52 19.53 9.78
C ASN A 192 14.73 18.15 9.15
N THR A 193 13.68 17.53 8.61
CA THR A 193 13.80 16.24 7.91
C THR A 193 14.36 16.43 6.51
N ASN A 194 14.72 15.34 5.84
CA ASN A 194 15.22 15.41 4.46
C ASN A 194 14.21 16.07 3.52
N ILE A 195 12.94 15.65 3.58
CA ILE A 195 11.87 16.20 2.76
C ILE A 195 11.63 17.67 3.14
N GLY A 196 11.58 18.00 4.44
CA GLY A 196 11.43 19.38 4.90
C GLY A 196 12.53 20.30 4.37
N LYS A 197 13.79 19.87 4.46
CA LYS A 197 14.94 20.58 3.90
C LYS A 197 14.90 20.68 2.37
N MET A 198 14.42 19.65 1.66
CA MET A 198 14.24 19.69 0.20
C MET A 198 13.15 20.67 -0.21
N ILE A 199 12.03 20.72 0.51
CA ILE A 199 10.95 21.68 0.29
C ILE A 199 11.47 23.09 0.57
N LYS A 200 12.13 23.30 1.71
CA LYS A 200 12.74 24.58 2.05
C LYS A 200 13.70 25.03 0.95
N ARG A 201 14.60 24.15 0.52
CA ARG A 201 15.51 24.43 -0.60
C ARG A 201 14.76 24.78 -1.89
N PHE A 202 13.70 24.05 -2.22
CA PHE A 202 12.85 24.32 -3.39
C PHE A 202 12.19 25.71 -3.30
N THR A 203 11.76 26.14 -2.11
CA THR A 203 11.21 27.48 -1.87
C THR A 203 12.28 28.59 -1.82
N GLU A 204 13.50 28.26 -1.37
CA GLU A 204 14.65 29.15 -1.32
C GLU A 204 15.29 29.41 -2.68
N ILE A 205 14.88 28.67 -3.72
CA ILE A 205 15.03 29.12 -5.10
C ILE A 205 14.19 30.40 -5.21
N LYS A 206 14.74 31.51 -4.70
CA LYS A 206 14.26 32.87 -4.88
C LYS A 206 13.96 32.95 -6.37
N LYS A 207 12.69 33.09 -6.76
CA LYS A 207 12.16 33.39 -8.11
C LYS A 207 10.85 32.65 -8.47
N ILE A 208 10.21 31.92 -7.56
CA ILE A 208 8.74 31.72 -7.61
C ILE A 208 8.10 32.94 -6.93
N ASP A 209 7.14 33.62 -7.58
CA ASP A 209 6.38 34.69 -6.93
C ASP A 209 5.72 34.13 -5.66
N GLN A 210 5.87 34.79 -4.50
CA GLN A 210 5.20 34.38 -3.26
C GLN A 210 3.66 34.28 -3.44
N ASN A 211 3.09 34.98 -4.42
CA ASN A 211 1.67 34.87 -4.80
C ASN A 211 1.33 33.61 -5.61
N ASP A 212 2.33 32.98 -6.23
CA ASP A 212 2.22 31.76 -7.05
C ASP A 212 2.53 30.49 -6.27
N LEU A 213 3.21 30.62 -5.13
CA LEU A 213 3.53 29.50 -4.25
C LEU A 213 2.40 29.28 -3.24
N ARG A 214 1.69 28.16 -3.36
CA ARG A 214 0.72 27.71 -2.34
C ARG A 214 1.20 26.36 -1.81
N ILE A 215 1.76 26.35 -0.60
CA ILE A 215 2.08 25.11 0.10
C ILE A 215 0.78 24.59 0.71
N ILE A 216 0.29 23.46 0.22
CA ILE A 216 -0.83 22.74 0.84
C ILE A 216 -0.23 21.48 1.44
N TYR A 217 -0.13 21.45 2.76
CA TYR A 217 0.15 20.23 3.50
C TYR A 217 -1.12 19.36 3.46
N LEU A 218 -1.18 18.37 2.55
CA LEU A 218 -2.30 17.42 2.42
C LEU A 218 -1.79 16.01 1.99
N LEU A 219 -1.38 15.25 3.01
CA LEU A 219 -1.30 13.80 3.28
C LEU A 219 -1.15 12.69 2.20
N ARG A 220 -0.25 11.76 2.57
CA ARG A 220 -0.28 10.28 2.49
C ARG A 220 -1.50 9.64 1.81
N ASN A 221 -1.25 9.00 0.66
CA ASN A 221 -1.95 7.79 0.19
C ASN A 221 -3.39 7.82 -0.36
N LEU A 222 -4.02 8.95 -0.69
CA LEU A 222 -5.46 8.91 -0.97
C LEU A 222 -5.83 9.36 -2.38
N GLY A 223 -6.45 8.43 -3.12
CA GLY A 223 -7.35 8.73 -4.23
C GLY A 223 -8.56 9.58 -3.77
N PRO A 224 -9.81 9.27 -4.16
CA PRO A 224 -10.93 10.19 -3.94
C PRO A 224 -11.16 10.51 -2.44
N LEU A 225 -10.87 11.75 -2.04
CA LEU A 225 -11.02 12.25 -0.67
C LEU A 225 -12.38 12.93 -0.46
N ARG A 226 -13.06 12.56 0.62
CA ARG A 226 -14.31 13.21 1.06
C ARG A 226 -13.99 14.51 1.81
N PHE A 227 -14.89 15.50 1.72
CA PHE A 227 -14.75 16.80 2.40
C PHE A 227 -14.51 16.69 3.91
N THR A 228 -15.13 15.70 4.57
CA THR A 228 -14.92 15.41 5.99
C THR A 228 -13.47 15.03 6.30
N ASN A 229 -12.84 14.25 5.42
CA ASN A 229 -11.45 13.84 5.58
C ASN A 229 -10.52 15.05 5.40
N ILE A 230 -10.86 15.98 4.49
CA ILE A 230 -10.08 17.22 4.30
C ILE A 230 -10.11 18.07 5.57
N ILE A 231 -11.24 18.12 6.29
CA ILE A 231 -11.34 18.84 7.58
C ILE A 231 -10.47 18.16 8.63
N GLU A 232 -10.62 16.85 8.80
CA GLU A 232 -9.89 16.05 9.78
C GLU A 232 -8.37 16.15 9.58
N TYR A 233 -7.92 16.06 8.32
CA TYR A 233 -6.50 16.04 7.97
C TYR A 233 -5.84 17.41 7.89
N SER A 234 -6.61 18.46 7.60
CA SER A 234 -6.04 19.81 7.59
C SER A 234 -5.85 20.39 8.99
N GLY A 235 -6.51 19.82 10.01
CA GLY A 235 -6.57 20.41 11.35
C GLY A 235 -7.26 21.78 11.38
N LEU A 236 -7.89 22.19 10.27
CA LEU A 236 -8.54 23.48 10.12
C LEU A 236 -10.03 23.37 10.46
N SER A 237 -10.60 24.48 10.93
CA SER A 237 -12.04 24.54 11.13
C SER A 237 -12.80 24.31 9.82
N ARG A 238 -13.99 23.73 9.93
CA ARG A 238 -14.88 23.47 8.79
C ARG A 238 -15.14 24.72 7.95
N SER A 239 -15.20 25.90 8.58
CA SER A 239 -15.42 27.17 7.89
C SER A 239 -14.21 27.59 7.06
N THR A 240 -12.99 27.41 7.57
CA THR A 240 -11.74 27.69 6.86
C THR A 240 -11.58 26.79 5.64
N VAL A 241 -11.80 25.48 5.81
CA VAL A 241 -11.74 24.51 4.70
C VAL A 241 -12.80 24.81 3.64
N SER A 242 -14.02 25.17 4.06
CA SER A 242 -15.10 25.53 3.14
C SER A 242 -14.80 26.79 2.34
N LYS A 243 -14.28 27.85 2.97
CA LYS A 243 -13.85 29.09 2.29
C LYS A 243 -12.75 28.81 1.28
N TYR A 244 -11.77 27.99 1.66
CA TYR A 244 -10.67 27.58 0.79
C TYR A 244 -11.18 26.85 -0.46
N ILE A 245 -12.01 25.82 -0.28
CA ILE A 245 -12.55 25.06 -1.42
C ILE A 245 -13.44 25.94 -2.31
N LYS A 246 -14.30 26.80 -1.74
CA LYS A 246 -15.13 27.72 -2.53
C LYS A 246 -14.29 28.69 -3.35
N PHE A 247 -13.25 29.26 -2.77
CA PHE A 247 -12.33 30.18 -3.46
C PHE A 247 -11.60 29.48 -4.61
N HIS A 248 -11.18 28.23 -4.42
CA HIS A 248 -10.45 27.50 -5.43
C HIS A 248 -11.35 26.90 -6.53
N LEU A 249 -12.60 26.54 -6.21
CA LEU A 249 -13.63 26.18 -7.20
C LEU A 249 -13.96 27.36 -8.11
N SER A 250 -14.11 28.57 -7.57
CA SER A 250 -14.42 29.77 -8.37
C SER A 250 -13.26 30.22 -9.28
N LYS A 251 -12.06 29.69 -9.06
CA LYS A 251 -10.87 29.92 -9.88
C LYS A 251 -10.51 28.73 -10.78
N ASN A 252 -11.36 27.71 -10.87
CA ASN A 252 -11.11 26.46 -11.61
C ASN A 252 -9.80 25.74 -11.22
N ASN A 253 -9.29 25.96 -10.01
CA ASN A 253 -8.05 25.32 -9.53
C ASN A 253 -8.30 23.90 -8.99
N ILE A 254 -9.56 23.56 -8.71
CA ILE A 254 -10.01 22.26 -8.24
C ILE A 254 -11.32 21.92 -8.94
N GLU A 255 -11.54 20.64 -9.23
CA GLU A 255 -12.76 20.15 -9.87
C GLU A 255 -13.56 19.30 -8.89
N LYS A 256 -14.85 19.61 -8.72
CA LYS A 256 -15.77 18.78 -7.92
C LYS A 256 -16.35 17.68 -8.80
N ARG A 257 -15.82 16.46 -8.70
CA ARG A 257 -16.40 15.28 -9.36
C ARG A 257 -17.28 14.48 -8.41
N ILE A 258 -18.51 14.21 -8.84
CA ILE A 258 -19.41 13.28 -8.17
C ILE A 258 -19.26 11.93 -8.87
N TYR A 259 -18.55 11.00 -8.23
CA TYR A 259 -18.48 9.63 -8.70
C TYR A 259 -19.76 8.91 -8.25
N LYS A 260 -20.58 8.49 -9.22
CA LYS A 260 -21.63 7.51 -8.97
C LYS A 260 -20.99 6.13 -9.07
N ASN A 261 -21.17 5.30 -8.05
CA ASN A 261 -20.76 3.89 -8.09
C ASN A 261 -21.45 3.15 -9.24
#